data_AF-A0AAE8MV43-F1
#
_entry.id   AF-A0AAE8MV43-F1
#
_cell.length_a   1.000
_cell.length_b   1.000
_cell.length_c   1.000
_cell.angle_alpha   90.00
_cell.angle_beta   90.00
_cell.angle_gamma   90.00
#
_symmetry.space_group_name_H-M   'P 1'
#
loop_
_entity.id
_entity.type
_entity.pdbx_description
1 polymer ?
#
loop_
_entity_poly.entity_id
_entity_poly.type
_entity_poly.pdbx_seq_one_letter_code
_entity_poly.pdbx_strand_id
1 'polypeptide(L)'
;MGRKTWDSIPAKFRPLKGRLNIVISRSFPAPPQDTADPDVEPVRAASLEQALDYLQARTPEELGRVFVIGGGQIYDAALKLPQTRRLLITRIMSEFECDTFFPLGTGGGDDCAAPGWVVKSKADLDAWTGEEVPAGIQVENGTEYEFQMWEKE
;
A
#
# COMPACT_ATOMS: atom_id res chain seq x y z
N MET A 1 -2.24 6.91 2.86
CA MET A 1 -1.54 7.39 1.64
C MET A 1 -1.00 8.80 1.86
N GLY A 2 -0.06 9.26 1.04
CA GLY A 2 0.46 10.63 1.11
C GLY A 2 -0.43 11.65 0.41
N ARG A 3 -0.33 12.93 0.80
CA ARG A 3 -1.13 14.03 0.22
C ARG A 3 -1.05 14.10 -1.31
N LYS A 4 0.14 13.99 -1.91
CA LYS A 4 0.31 14.04 -3.37
C LYS A 4 -0.44 12.91 -4.09
N THR A 5 -0.43 11.70 -3.53
CA THR A 5 -1.19 10.55 -4.04
C THR A 5 -2.69 10.74 -3.88
N TRP A 6 -3.13 11.33 -2.78
CA TRP A 6 -4.54 11.68 -2.60
C TRP A 6 -5.02 12.72 -3.63
N ASP A 7 -4.18 13.69 -3.96
CA ASP A 7 -4.49 14.74 -4.95
C ASP A 7 -4.45 14.23 -6.39
N SER A 8 -3.72 13.15 -6.68
CA SER A 8 -3.69 12.54 -8.02
C SER A 8 -4.91 11.67 -8.31
N ILE A 9 -5.67 11.25 -7.29
CA ILE A 9 -6.92 10.50 -7.49
C ILE A 9 -8.02 11.48 -7.94
N PRO A 10 -8.71 11.24 -9.07
CA PRO A 10 -9.79 12.11 -9.51
C PRO A 10 -10.85 12.32 -8.42
N ALA A 11 -11.34 13.56 -8.27
CA ALA A 11 -12.21 13.95 -7.17
C ALA A 11 -13.46 13.07 -7.01
N LYS A 12 -14.02 12.55 -8.12
CA LYS A 12 -15.18 11.64 -8.12
C LYS A 12 -14.91 10.23 -7.57
N PHE A 13 -13.64 9.86 -7.43
CA PHE A 13 -13.20 8.54 -6.96
C PHE A 13 -12.58 8.59 -5.56
N ARG A 14 -12.56 9.76 -4.91
CA ARG A 14 -12.10 9.94 -3.53
C ARG A 14 -13.24 10.45 -2.64
N PRO A 15 -13.37 9.97 -1.39
CA PRO A 15 -12.59 8.89 -0.79
C PRO A 15 -12.83 7.54 -1.48
N LEU A 16 -11.88 6.64 -1.30
CA LEU A 16 -11.98 5.29 -1.83
C LEU A 16 -13.10 4.55 -1.09
N LYS A 17 -14.25 4.33 -1.76
CA LYS A 17 -15.45 3.75 -1.15
C LYS A 17 -15.19 2.45 -0.39
N GLY A 18 -15.92 2.27 0.71
CA GLY A 18 -15.88 1.07 1.55
C GLY A 18 -14.55 0.90 2.32
N ARG A 19 -13.75 1.96 2.41
CA ARG A 19 -12.44 1.95 3.07
C ARG A 19 -12.27 3.19 3.94
N LEU A 20 -11.65 3.01 5.10
CA LEU A 20 -11.15 4.11 5.90
C LEU A 20 -9.93 4.74 5.21
N ASN A 21 -10.10 5.95 4.69
CA ASN A 21 -9.03 6.67 3.99
C ASN A 21 -8.25 7.54 4.98
N ILE A 22 -6.93 7.35 5.08
CA ILE A 22 -6.04 8.22 5.86
C ILE A 22 -5.05 8.92 4.91
N VAL A 23 -5.01 10.25 4.97
CA VAL A 23 -4.12 11.11 4.18
C VAL A 23 -3.08 11.76 5.07
N ILE A 24 -1.82 11.59 4.71
CA ILE A 24 -0.67 12.04 5.50
C ILE A 24 -0.06 13.30 4.89
N SER A 25 0.04 14.36 5.69
CA SER A 25 0.74 15.61 5.35
C SER A 25 1.27 16.27 6.62
N ARG A 26 2.54 16.71 6.62
CA ARG A 26 3.16 17.41 7.76
C ARG A 26 2.42 18.69 8.19
N SER A 27 1.60 19.25 7.30
CA SER A 27 0.81 20.46 7.53
C SER A 27 -0.54 20.21 8.19
N PHE A 28 -0.95 18.94 8.38
CA PHE A 28 -2.25 18.62 8.97
C PHE A 28 -2.19 18.66 10.50
N PRO A 29 -3.31 19.03 11.15
CA PRO A 29 -3.46 18.84 12.58
C PRO A 29 -3.55 17.34 12.90
N ALA A 30 -3.43 17.01 14.19
CA ALA A 30 -3.71 15.65 14.67
C ALA A 30 -5.14 15.23 14.30
N PRO A 31 -5.38 13.94 13.99
CA PRO A 31 -6.71 13.46 13.65
C PRO A 31 -7.67 13.63 14.83
N PRO A 32 -8.93 14.04 14.58
CA PRO A 32 -9.96 13.99 15.63
C PRO A 32 -10.18 12.55 16.09
N GLN A 33 -10.55 12.36 17.36
CA GLN A 33 -10.83 11.03 17.91
C GLN A 33 -12.17 10.49 17.41
N ASP A 34 -13.13 11.38 17.15
CA ASP A 34 -14.44 11.04 16.62
C ASP A 34 -14.33 10.65 15.14
N THR A 35 -14.97 9.54 14.77
CA THR A 35 -14.98 9.02 13.41
C THR A 35 -15.88 9.89 12.52
N ALA A 36 -15.26 10.62 11.60
CA ALA A 36 -15.98 11.14 10.43
C ALA A 36 -16.46 9.97 9.56
N ASP A 37 -17.52 10.19 8.79
CA ASP A 37 -17.99 9.21 7.80
C ASP A 37 -16.85 8.90 6.81
N PRO A 38 -16.36 7.64 6.77
CA PRO A 38 -15.20 7.25 5.97
C PRO A 38 -15.44 7.39 4.46
N ASP A 39 -16.70 7.44 4.02
CA ASP A 39 -17.10 7.65 2.63
C ASP A 39 -17.28 9.14 2.27
N VAL A 40 -17.17 10.06 3.23
CA VAL A 40 -17.32 11.51 3.00
C VAL A 40 -15.96 12.22 3.02
N GLU A 41 -15.17 12.04 4.07
CA GLU A 41 -13.85 12.70 4.19
C GLU A 41 -12.75 11.73 4.65
N PRO A 42 -11.51 11.91 4.17
CA PRO A 42 -10.40 11.17 4.73
C PRO A 42 -10.05 11.70 6.12
N VAL A 43 -9.57 10.79 6.95
CA VAL A 43 -8.84 11.14 8.17
C VAL A 43 -7.52 11.79 7.78
N ARG A 44 -7.18 12.89 8.44
CA ARG A 44 -5.93 13.63 8.21
C ARG A 44 -4.95 13.33 9.33
N ALA A 45 -3.72 12.99 9.00
CA ALA A 45 -2.66 12.74 9.97
C ALA A 45 -1.37 13.47 9.57
N ALA A 46 -0.58 13.92 10.56
CA ALA A 46 0.68 14.62 10.29
C ALA A 46 1.83 13.67 9.93
N SER A 47 1.74 12.41 10.37
CA SER A 47 2.77 11.37 10.15
C SER A 47 2.17 9.97 10.08
N LEU A 48 3.01 8.97 9.74
CA LEU A 48 2.60 7.56 9.77
C LEU A 48 2.38 7.07 11.20
N GLU A 49 3.16 7.55 12.15
CA GLU A 49 3.04 7.22 13.57
C GLU A 49 1.70 7.69 14.11
N GLN A 50 1.31 8.93 13.85
CA GLN A 50 -0.02 9.42 14.25
C GLN A 50 -1.16 8.65 13.57
N ALA A 51 -0.98 8.25 12.32
CA ALA A 51 -1.96 7.41 11.62
C ALA A 51 -2.07 6.03 12.29
N LEU A 52 -0.96 5.43 12.71
CA LEU A 52 -0.94 4.16 13.42
C LEU A 52 -1.56 4.27 14.81
N ASP A 53 -1.24 5.31 15.58
CA ASP A 53 -1.84 5.56 16.90
C ASP A 53 -3.37 5.68 16.79
N TYR A 54 -3.83 6.42 15.78
CA TYR A 54 -5.25 6.49 15.44
C TYR A 54 -5.79 5.08 15.16
N LEU A 55 -5.18 4.32 14.23
CA LEU A 55 -5.67 3.00 13.87
C LEU A 55 -5.68 1.99 15.04
N GLN A 56 -4.72 2.06 15.96
CA GLN A 56 -4.63 1.17 17.12
C GLN A 56 -5.75 1.34 18.14
N ALA A 57 -6.43 2.49 18.13
CA ALA A 57 -7.58 2.73 19.01
C ALA A 57 -8.88 2.03 18.55
N ARG A 58 -8.88 1.38 17.37
CA ARG A 58 -10.05 0.67 16.80
C ARG A 58 -10.05 -0.81 17.12
N THR A 59 -11.24 -1.40 17.14
CA THR A 59 -11.39 -2.84 17.35
C THR A 59 -11.21 -3.64 16.04
N PRO A 60 -10.90 -4.94 16.10
CA PRO A 60 -10.81 -5.80 14.91
C PRO A 60 -12.11 -5.89 14.10
N GLU A 61 -13.26 -5.65 14.72
CA GLU A 61 -14.56 -5.61 14.02
C GLU A 61 -14.74 -4.31 13.22
N GLU A 62 -14.13 -3.21 13.67
CA GLU A 62 -14.18 -1.91 13.01
C GLU A 62 -13.12 -1.77 11.90
N LEU A 63 -11.99 -2.43 12.08
CA LEU A 63 -10.82 -2.29 11.22
C LEU A 63 -10.31 -3.66 10.76
N GLY A 64 -10.39 -3.89 9.45
CA GLY A 64 -9.74 -5.03 8.81
C GLY A 64 -8.22 -4.81 8.65
N ARG A 65 -7.74 -4.87 7.41
CA ARG A 65 -6.31 -4.73 7.09
C ARG A 65 -5.96 -3.28 6.76
N VAL A 66 -4.77 -2.87 7.20
CA VAL A 66 -4.22 -1.55 6.90
C VAL A 66 -3.28 -1.65 5.71
N PHE A 67 -3.54 -0.83 4.69
CA PHE A 67 -2.73 -0.80 3.46
C PHE A 67 -2.08 0.57 3.27
N VAL A 68 -0.78 0.54 2.99
CA VAL A 68 -0.05 1.71 2.49
C VAL A 68 -0.10 1.68 0.96
N ILE A 69 -0.90 2.57 0.37
CA ILE A 69 -1.06 2.67 -1.09
C ILE A 69 -0.19 3.76 -1.73
N GLY A 70 0.91 4.13 -1.06
CA GLY A 70 1.91 5.07 -1.55
C GLY A 70 1.68 6.54 -1.18
N GLY A 71 2.38 7.49 -1.81
CA GLY A 71 3.39 7.31 -2.89
C GLY A 71 4.82 7.04 -2.39
N GLY A 72 5.83 7.29 -3.23
CA GLY A 72 7.24 6.95 -2.98
C GLY A 72 7.79 7.32 -1.59
N GLN A 73 7.58 8.56 -1.14
CA GLN A 73 8.00 9.00 0.21
C GLN A 73 7.32 8.23 1.34
N ILE A 74 6.04 7.87 1.14
CA ILE A 74 5.28 7.10 2.13
C ILE A 74 5.68 5.63 2.09
N TYR A 75 5.98 5.06 0.92
CA TYR A 75 6.56 3.73 0.83
C TYR A 75 7.89 3.65 1.58
N ASP A 76 8.80 4.61 1.36
CA ASP A 76 10.11 4.63 2.03
C ASP A 76 9.97 4.72 3.56
N ALA A 77 9.09 5.60 4.04
CA ALA A 77 8.83 5.71 5.46
C ALA A 77 8.15 4.44 6.03
N ALA A 78 7.18 3.86 5.31
CA ALA A 78 6.46 2.68 5.77
C ALA A 78 7.34 1.42 5.82
N LEU A 79 8.27 1.24 4.89
CA LEU A 79 9.20 0.10 4.89
C LEU A 79 10.10 0.05 6.13
N LYS A 80 10.34 1.21 6.77
CA LYS A 80 11.12 1.34 8.00
C LYS A 80 10.32 0.99 9.26
N LEU A 81 9.00 0.87 9.15
CA LEU A 81 8.13 0.55 10.27
C LEU A 81 8.14 -0.95 10.58
N PRO A 82 8.20 -1.35 11.88
CA PRO A 82 8.13 -2.76 12.27
C PRO A 82 6.77 -3.40 11.94
N GLN A 83 5.71 -2.60 11.82
CA GLN A 83 4.36 -3.06 11.49
C GLN A 83 4.23 -3.55 10.04
N THR A 84 5.13 -3.13 9.14
CA THR A 84 5.09 -3.52 7.73
C THR A 84 5.58 -4.95 7.56
N ARG A 85 4.64 -5.89 7.51
CA ARG A 85 4.90 -7.34 7.37
C ARG A 85 4.91 -7.84 5.93
N ARG A 86 4.21 -7.19 5.01
CA ARG A 86 3.95 -7.69 3.66
C ARG A 86 4.00 -6.61 2.61
N LEU A 87 4.41 -7.02 1.41
CA LEU A 87 4.29 -6.23 0.18
C LEU A 87 3.43 -7.02 -0.80
N LEU A 88 2.42 -6.35 -1.36
CA LEU A 88 1.71 -6.84 -2.54
C LEU A 88 2.24 -6.04 -3.72
N ILE A 89 2.91 -6.72 -4.63
CA ILE A 89 3.65 -6.10 -5.71
C ILE A 89 3.09 -6.61 -7.03
N THR A 90 2.65 -5.69 -7.88
CA THR A 90 2.48 -5.97 -9.30
C THR A 90 3.80 -5.64 -9.97
N ARG A 91 4.56 -6.65 -10.39
CA ARG A 91 5.79 -6.45 -11.16
C ARG A 91 5.44 -6.28 -12.62
N ILE A 92 5.97 -5.24 -13.23
CA ILE A 92 5.76 -4.91 -14.64
C ILE A 92 7.04 -5.23 -15.39
N MET A 93 6.97 -6.07 -16.44
CA MET A 93 8.12 -6.52 -17.24
C MET A 93 8.35 -5.62 -18.46
N SER A 94 8.05 -4.33 -18.34
CA SER A 94 8.16 -3.36 -19.42
C SER A 94 8.87 -2.10 -18.93
N GLU A 95 9.66 -1.48 -19.81
CA GLU A 95 10.41 -0.27 -19.50
C GLU A 95 9.59 0.98 -19.79
N PHE A 96 9.62 1.94 -18.85
CA PHE A 96 8.95 3.23 -18.96
C PHE A 96 9.86 4.34 -18.43
N GLU A 97 9.68 5.56 -18.96
CA GLU A 97 10.30 6.73 -18.36
C GLU A 97 9.64 7.02 -16.99
N CYS A 98 10.46 7.01 -15.94
CA CYS A 98 10.02 7.16 -14.56
C CYS A 98 10.91 8.15 -13.80
N ASP A 99 10.30 8.96 -12.92
CA ASP A 99 11.00 9.90 -12.04
C ASP A 99 10.97 9.48 -10.55
N THR A 100 10.21 8.45 -10.24
CA THR A 100 9.94 7.96 -8.88
C THR A 100 10.08 6.45 -8.85
N PHE A 101 10.89 5.94 -7.92
CA PHE A 101 11.20 4.51 -7.82
C PHE A 101 10.72 3.93 -6.49
N PHE A 102 10.36 2.65 -6.50
CA PHE A 102 10.06 1.92 -5.26
C PHE A 102 11.34 1.80 -4.41
N PRO A 103 11.28 1.95 -3.07
CA PRO A 103 12.49 2.09 -2.26
C PRO A 103 13.32 0.82 -2.08
N LEU A 104 12.74 -0.35 -2.34
CA LEU A 104 13.50 -1.60 -2.36
C LEU A 104 14.06 -1.84 -3.75
N GLY A 105 15.38 -2.09 -3.83
CA GLY A 105 15.99 -2.57 -5.05
C GLY A 105 15.49 -3.98 -5.36
N THR A 106 14.96 -4.19 -6.56
CA THR A 106 14.79 -5.53 -7.13
C THR A 106 16.19 -6.05 -7.45
N GLY A 107 16.75 -6.89 -6.59
CA GLY A 107 18.14 -7.31 -6.68
C GLY A 107 18.41 -8.08 -7.97
N GLY A 108 18.98 -7.41 -8.99
CA GLY A 108 19.81 -7.99 -10.05
C GLY A 108 19.29 -9.24 -10.80
N GLY A 109 17.99 -9.49 -10.83
CA GLY A 109 17.40 -10.64 -11.49
C GLY A 109 15.88 -10.70 -11.29
N ASP A 110 15.20 -11.27 -12.27
CA ASP A 110 13.75 -11.23 -12.38
C ASP A 110 12.99 -12.08 -11.36
N ASP A 111 13.61 -12.60 -10.30
CA ASP A 111 12.94 -13.46 -9.30
C ASP A 111 13.42 -13.25 -7.86
N CYS A 112 14.26 -12.24 -7.60
CA CYS A 112 14.86 -12.04 -6.29
C CYS A 112 14.14 -10.95 -5.49
N ALA A 113 13.55 -11.33 -4.35
CA ALA A 113 13.12 -10.35 -3.35
C ALA A 113 14.31 -9.53 -2.83
N ALA A 114 14.02 -8.33 -2.35
CA ALA A 114 15.04 -7.50 -1.69
C ALA A 114 15.53 -8.16 -0.39
N PRO A 115 16.75 -7.86 0.09
CA PRO A 115 17.27 -8.40 1.35
C PRO A 115 16.27 -8.22 2.51
N GLY A 116 16.05 -9.30 3.28
CA GLY A 116 15.08 -9.32 4.38
C GLY A 116 13.62 -9.53 3.95
N TRP A 117 13.38 -9.87 2.68
CA TRP A 117 12.07 -10.20 2.13
C TRP A 117 12.12 -11.54 1.40
N VAL A 118 11.03 -12.31 1.49
CA VAL A 118 10.86 -13.59 0.82
C VAL A 118 9.63 -13.52 -0.08
N VAL A 119 9.81 -13.86 -1.36
CA VAL A 119 8.68 -14.04 -2.29
C VAL A 119 7.87 -15.26 -1.84
N LYS A 120 6.56 -15.07 -1.66
CA LYS A 120 5.64 -16.12 -1.22
C LYS A 120 5.06 -16.87 -2.39
N SER A 121 4.64 -18.11 -2.11
CA SER A 121 4.01 -18.95 -3.12
C SER A 121 2.65 -18.37 -3.54
N LYS A 122 2.18 -18.74 -4.73
CA LYS A 122 0.81 -18.41 -5.16
C LYS A 122 -0.23 -18.87 -4.14
N ALA A 123 -0.08 -20.07 -3.58
CA ALA A 123 -1.01 -20.59 -2.58
C ALA A 123 -1.07 -19.71 -1.32
N ASP A 124 0.08 -19.18 -0.86
CA ASP A 124 0.12 -18.23 0.25
C ASP A 124 -0.56 -16.89 -0.12
N LEU A 125 -0.33 -16.40 -1.35
CA LEU A 125 -0.95 -15.17 -1.86
C LEU A 125 -2.48 -15.31 -1.95
N ASP A 126 -2.98 -16.40 -2.53
CA ASP A 126 -4.41 -16.68 -2.63
C ASP A 126 -5.03 -16.79 -1.23
N ALA A 127 -4.41 -17.59 -0.35
CA ALA A 127 -4.91 -17.79 1.01
C ALA A 127 -4.92 -16.47 1.80
N TRP A 128 -3.93 -15.61 1.60
CA TRP A 128 -3.87 -14.33 2.27
C TRP A 128 -4.89 -13.34 1.69
N THR A 129 -4.99 -13.21 0.37
CA THR A 129 -5.98 -12.31 -0.28
C THR A 129 -7.42 -12.78 -0.08
N GLY A 130 -7.63 -14.09 0.07
CA GLY A 130 -8.96 -14.69 0.08
C GLY A 130 -9.56 -14.83 -1.32
N GLU A 131 -8.75 -14.68 -2.36
CA GLU A 131 -9.16 -14.67 -3.77
C GLU A 131 -8.25 -15.57 -4.61
N GLU A 132 -8.74 -16.03 -5.77
CA GLU A 132 -7.91 -16.73 -6.74
C GLU A 132 -7.13 -15.70 -7.59
N VAL A 133 -5.87 -15.46 -7.25
CA VAL A 133 -5.04 -14.51 -7.98
C VAL A 133 -4.51 -15.17 -9.27
N PRO A 134 -4.55 -14.47 -10.43
CA PRO A 134 -4.01 -15.01 -11.67
C PRO A 134 -2.55 -15.47 -11.53
N ALA A 135 -2.25 -16.68 -11.98
CA ALA A 135 -0.92 -17.26 -11.93
C ALA A 135 -0.06 -16.79 -13.10
N GLY A 136 1.22 -16.49 -12.84
CA GLY A 136 2.22 -16.18 -13.85
C GLY A 136 1.97 -14.84 -14.55
N ILE A 137 2.60 -14.68 -15.72
CA ILE A 137 2.56 -13.44 -16.48
C ILE A 137 1.17 -13.20 -17.08
N GLN A 138 0.62 -12.04 -16.78
CA GLN A 138 -0.58 -11.49 -17.38
C GLN A 138 -0.19 -10.46 -18.43
N VAL A 139 -1.04 -10.28 -19.45
CA VAL A 139 -0.87 -9.26 -20.48
C VAL A 139 -2.10 -8.40 -20.54
N GLU A 140 -1.93 -7.09 -20.33
CA GLU A 140 -3.00 -6.11 -20.53
C GLU A 140 -2.47 -4.93 -21.33
N ASN A 141 -3.15 -4.56 -22.42
CA ASN A 141 -2.75 -3.46 -23.31
C ASN A 141 -1.28 -3.54 -23.78
N GLY A 142 -0.77 -4.76 -24.00
CA GLY A 142 0.62 -5.00 -24.41
C GLY A 142 1.65 -4.85 -23.29
N THR A 143 1.23 -4.66 -22.04
CA THR A 143 2.10 -4.62 -20.86
C THR A 143 2.04 -5.97 -20.14
N GLU A 144 3.20 -6.58 -19.95
CA GLU A 144 3.36 -7.81 -19.18
C GLU A 144 3.53 -7.50 -17.69
N TYR A 145 2.79 -8.22 -16.84
CA TYR A 145 2.91 -8.09 -15.39
C TYR A 145 2.63 -9.38 -14.63
N GLU A 146 3.13 -9.50 -13.39
CA GLU A 146 2.83 -10.59 -12.47
C GLU A 146 2.50 -10.05 -11.07
N PHE A 147 1.55 -10.71 -10.39
CA PHE A 147 1.25 -10.45 -8.99
C PHE A 147 2.13 -11.27 -8.06
N GLN A 148 2.78 -10.59 -7.11
CA GLN A 148 3.63 -11.21 -6.11
C GLN A 148 3.24 -10.73 -4.70
N MET A 149 3.38 -11.62 -3.72
CA MET A 149 3.36 -11.25 -2.30
C MET A 149 4.72 -11.52 -1.70
N TRP A 150 5.31 -10.53 -1.05
CA TRP A 150 6.54 -10.69 -0.29
C TRP A 150 6.24 -10.57 1.20
N GLU A 151 6.89 -11.40 2.01
CA GLU A 151 6.83 -11.32 3.47
C GLU A 151 8.21 -10.96 4.02
N LYS A 152 8.24 -10.16 5.08
CA LYS A 152 9.47 -9.84 5.80
C LYS A 152 9.96 -11.08 6.53
N GLU A 153 11.27 -11.35 6.45
CA GLU A 153 11.95 -12.43 7.21
C GLU A 153 11.82 -12.28 8.73
#